data_AF-A0A9E2KDN5-F1
#
_entry.id   AF-A0A9E2KDN5-F1
#
_cell.length_a   1.000
_cell.length_b   1.000
_cell.length_c   1.000
_cell.angle_alpha   90.00
_cell.angle_beta   90.00
_cell.angle_gamma   90.00
#
_symmetry.space_group_name_H-M   'P 1'
#
loop_
_entity.id
_entity.type
_entity.pdbx_description
1 polymer ?
#
loop_
_entity_poly.entity_id
_entity_poly.type
_entity_poly.pdbx_seq_one_letter_code
_entity_poly.pdbx_strand_id
1 'polypeptide(L)'
;MGNNRGDFTLPGEAGYEALTLKLAEKWGADVIRDSDGTKLSDKITSSGYDIYSTLCLIRSDLEWARQNIDKLQQNFLMSFPVIAEGEEVNISPLKGYFKEQFMINTYDDPKEFWQVFDRTTGKEVALSDWEFDAKTETVTIKHTKKWHEYTVNFLAIRIWEEISMYNHITNDWGEKPHLMAVEPRYKEVQEHILDWLKKWCETHPETTVVRFTSMFYNFAWFWGEDKKQRNIFSDWGSYDFTVNPIALRAFEKEKGYKMTSEDFVQQGRYNATHNAPTRKYREWMDFVNAFVVDFGKECVDLVHQYGKKAYVFYDDSWIGVEPYGKRFSEFGFDGLIKCVFSGFEVRLCGHAQGIETRELRLHPYLFPTGLSGEPTFAEGGNPTLDAKRFWKSVRRALLRKPVDRIGLGGYLHLVEPFPDFCDYIEKLTDEFRMLKALHQEASPYVVPCKIAILTAWGPLRSWTCSGHFHENLKRDLMHVLEALAGLPVEVRFLNFDEIKEKGIPNDIKVLINAGEKNSAWSGGFYWEDEIIIETISEWVNKGGSFIG
;
A
#
# COMPACT_ATOMS: atom_id res chain seq x y z
N MET A 1 11.45 18.25 -33.92
CA MET A 1 10.27 18.05 -33.04
C MET A 1 10.41 19.10 -31.96
N GLY A 2 9.40 19.96 -31.77
CA GLY A 2 9.51 21.07 -30.83
C GLY A 2 9.78 20.57 -29.42
N ASN A 3 10.51 21.35 -28.61
CA ASN A 3 10.71 21.10 -27.18
C ASN A 3 9.35 21.03 -26.48
N ASN A 4 8.72 19.86 -26.46
CA ASN A 4 7.50 19.64 -25.72
C ASN A 4 7.89 19.63 -24.24
N ARG A 5 7.47 20.67 -23.50
CA ARG A 5 7.65 20.78 -22.06
C ARG A 5 6.36 20.33 -21.35
N GLY A 6 6.47 19.90 -20.11
CA GLY A 6 5.36 19.49 -19.27
C GLY A 6 5.28 17.98 -19.03
N ASP A 7 4.29 17.60 -18.23
CA ASP A 7 3.96 16.21 -17.86
C ASP A 7 5.10 15.43 -17.18
N PHE A 8 6.07 16.16 -16.59
CA PHE A 8 7.21 15.56 -15.92
C PHE A 8 7.51 16.21 -14.57
N THR A 9 7.53 15.38 -13.51
CA THR A 9 7.88 15.78 -12.15
C THR A 9 9.33 15.44 -11.84
N LEU A 10 10.14 16.45 -11.53
CA LEU A 10 11.56 16.34 -11.20
C LEU A 10 11.79 16.40 -9.67
N PRO A 11 12.64 15.53 -9.07
CA PRO A 11 13.08 15.74 -7.69
C PRO A 11 14.09 16.90 -7.62
N GLY A 12 13.86 17.85 -6.72
CA GLY A 12 14.73 19.00 -6.44
C GLY A 12 15.41 18.87 -5.09
N GLU A 13 16.66 19.33 -5.01
CA GLU A 13 17.53 19.14 -3.86
C GLU A 13 18.20 20.45 -3.44
N ALA A 14 18.12 20.79 -2.15
CA ALA A 14 18.79 21.96 -1.59
C ALA A 14 20.31 21.87 -1.76
N GLY A 15 20.94 22.97 -2.18
CA GLY A 15 22.37 23.01 -2.49
C GLY A 15 22.73 22.56 -3.92
N TYR A 16 21.75 22.03 -4.67
CA TYR A 16 21.89 21.63 -6.08
C TYR A 16 20.91 22.38 -6.99
N GLU A 17 20.64 23.65 -6.70
CA GLU A 17 19.67 24.46 -7.42
C GLU A 17 20.02 24.62 -8.89
N ALA A 18 21.31 24.85 -9.19
CA ALA A 18 21.77 25.01 -10.56
C ALA A 18 21.57 23.73 -11.39
N LEU A 19 21.87 22.58 -10.79
CA LEU A 19 21.64 21.27 -11.40
C LEU A 19 20.13 21.04 -11.62
N THR A 20 19.33 21.31 -10.59
CA THR A 20 17.86 21.16 -10.62
C THR A 20 17.26 21.94 -11.79
N LEU A 21 17.57 23.22 -11.90
CA LEU A 21 17.02 24.07 -12.96
C LEU A 21 17.52 23.67 -14.36
N LYS A 22 18.79 23.27 -14.47
CA LYS A 22 19.37 22.77 -15.74
C LYS A 22 18.65 21.49 -16.20
N LEU A 23 18.42 20.54 -15.30
CA LEU A 23 17.76 19.28 -15.63
C LEU A 23 16.25 19.46 -15.82
N ALA A 24 15.61 20.39 -15.10
CA ALA A 24 14.22 20.75 -15.34
C ALA A 24 14.03 21.25 -16.78
N GLU A 25 14.92 22.12 -17.27
CA GLU A 25 14.89 22.55 -18.66
C GLU A 25 15.19 21.41 -19.65
N LYS A 26 16.24 20.63 -19.41
CA LYS A 26 16.67 19.53 -20.30
C LYS A 26 15.61 18.43 -20.42
N TRP A 27 14.98 18.03 -19.32
CA TRP A 27 13.98 16.96 -19.30
C TRP A 27 12.56 17.46 -19.59
N GLY A 28 12.38 18.79 -19.70
CA GLY A 28 11.11 19.44 -19.94
C GLY A 28 10.15 19.32 -18.75
N ALA A 29 10.67 19.38 -17.52
CA ALA A 29 9.86 19.37 -16.31
C ALA A 29 8.98 20.63 -16.22
N ASP A 30 7.83 20.49 -15.58
CA ASP A 30 6.91 21.56 -15.21
C ASP A 30 6.64 21.57 -13.69
N VAL A 31 6.98 20.47 -13.01
CA VAL A 31 6.84 20.31 -11.56
C VAL A 31 8.20 19.96 -10.95
N ILE A 32 8.50 20.57 -9.80
CA ILE A 32 9.62 20.19 -8.93
C ILE A 32 9.09 19.70 -7.58
N ARG A 33 9.61 18.58 -7.11
CA ARG A 33 9.24 17.91 -5.86
C ARG A 33 10.41 17.87 -4.90
N ASP A 34 10.17 18.06 -3.61
CA ASP A 34 11.18 17.95 -2.56
C ASP A 34 11.87 16.57 -2.51
N SER A 35 13.21 16.48 -2.61
CA SER A 35 13.92 15.21 -2.36
C SER A 35 13.69 14.71 -0.93
N ASP A 36 13.76 13.38 -0.73
CA ASP A 36 13.41 12.77 0.56
C ASP A 36 14.25 13.33 1.71
N GLY A 37 13.55 13.82 2.75
CA GLY A 37 14.20 14.38 3.95
C GLY A 37 14.83 15.77 3.76
N THR A 38 14.58 16.44 2.63
CA THR A 38 15.07 17.80 2.33
C THR A 38 13.92 18.81 2.23
N LYS A 39 14.26 20.10 2.20
CA LYS A 39 13.34 21.17 1.84
C LYS A 39 13.86 21.88 0.61
N LEU A 40 12.97 22.26 -0.32
CA LEU A 40 13.38 23.07 -1.47
C LEU A 40 13.86 24.45 -1.00
N SER A 41 14.85 25.00 -1.68
CA SER A 41 15.32 26.36 -1.41
C SER A 41 14.43 27.41 -2.07
N ASP A 42 14.46 28.64 -1.54
CA ASP A 42 13.69 29.78 -2.07
C ASP A 42 13.90 30.00 -3.57
N LYS A 43 15.11 29.70 -4.05
CA LYS A 43 15.47 29.79 -5.47
C LYS A 43 14.70 28.78 -6.33
N ILE A 44 14.46 27.57 -5.83
CA ILE A 44 13.66 26.56 -6.53
C ILE A 44 12.18 26.90 -6.42
N THR A 45 11.70 27.25 -5.24
CA THR A 45 10.27 27.54 -5.05
C THR A 45 9.82 28.80 -5.79
N SER A 46 10.73 29.75 -6.02
CA SER A 46 10.47 30.96 -6.81
C SER A 46 10.85 30.84 -8.30
N SER A 47 11.16 29.64 -8.79
CA SER A 47 11.64 29.43 -10.17
C SER A 47 10.55 29.38 -11.24
N GLY A 48 9.27 29.46 -10.83
CA GLY A 48 8.12 29.44 -11.73
C GLY A 48 7.63 28.05 -12.14
N TYR A 49 8.20 26.99 -11.57
CA TYR A 49 7.70 25.62 -11.67
C TYR A 49 6.64 25.36 -10.60
N ASP A 50 5.72 24.45 -10.88
CA ASP A 50 4.80 23.94 -9.87
C ASP A 50 5.57 23.18 -8.78
N ILE A 51 5.14 23.32 -7.53
CA ILE A 51 5.85 22.75 -6.38
C ILE A 51 5.00 21.66 -5.73
N TYR A 52 5.53 20.44 -5.74
CA TYR A 52 5.00 19.33 -4.96
C TYR A 52 5.65 19.30 -3.59
N SER A 53 4.84 19.17 -2.54
CA SER A 53 5.32 18.94 -1.18
C SER A 53 4.75 17.67 -0.59
N THR A 54 5.64 16.84 -0.05
CA THR A 54 5.31 15.52 0.49
C THR A 54 4.86 15.60 1.94
N LEU A 55 3.66 15.10 2.28
CA LEU A 55 3.15 15.08 3.66
C LEU A 55 2.71 13.69 4.12
N CYS A 56 3.00 13.36 5.38
CA CYS A 56 2.52 12.16 6.05
C CYS A 56 1.82 12.57 7.36
N LEU A 57 0.50 12.75 7.30
CA LEU A 57 -0.29 13.42 8.35
C LEU A 57 -0.19 12.71 9.71
N ILE A 58 -0.20 11.38 9.71
CA ILE A 58 -0.23 10.58 10.94
C ILE A 58 1.04 10.65 11.78
N ARG A 59 2.13 11.21 11.24
CA ARG A 59 3.41 11.35 11.95
C ARG A 59 4.01 12.75 11.84
N SER A 60 3.13 13.73 11.64
CA SER A 60 3.48 15.13 11.45
C SER A 60 3.96 15.84 12.73
N ASP A 61 3.56 15.35 13.91
CA ASP A 61 3.92 15.94 15.21
C ASP A 61 4.32 14.85 16.21
N LEU A 62 5.63 14.65 16.38
CA LEU A 62 6.17 13.65 17.29
C LEU A 62 5.98 14.04 18.77
N GLU A 63 5.98 15.33 19.10
CA GLU A 63 5.84 15.76 20.49
C GLU A 63 4.43 15.49 21.00
N TRP A 64 3.42 15.77 20.17
CA TRP A 64 2.04 15.42 20.46
C TRP A 64 1.87 13.90 20.59
N ALA A 65 2.43 13.12 19.66
CA ALA A 65 2.34 11.66 19.68
C ALA A 65 2.94 11.04 20.96
N ARG A 66 4.09 11.54 21.43
CA ARG A 66 4.74 11.09 22.68
C ARG A 66 3.91 11.35 23.93
N GLN A 67 3.07 12.38 23.92
CA GLN A 67 2.17 12.72 25.03
C GLN A 67 0.86 11.92 24.99
N ASN A 68 0.59 11.21 23.88
CA ASN A 68 -0.67 10.52 23.62
C ASN A 68 -0.44 9.06 23.14
N ILE A 69 0.38 8.31 23.87
CA ILE A 69 0.76 6.93 23.51
C ILE A 69 -0.46 6.01 23.38
N ASP A 70 -1.49 6.22 24.20
CA ASP A 70 -2.77 5.50 24.16
C ASP A 70 -3.55 5.71 22.85
N LYS A 71 -3.21 6.76 22.08
CA LYS A 71 -3.84 7.14 20.81
C LYS A 71 -2.92 6.89 19.61
N LEU A 72 -1.86 6.12 19.78
CA LEU A 72 -1.09 5.62 18.65
C LEU A 72 -1.83 4.47 17.97
N GLN A 73 -1.46 4.22 16.73
CA GLN A 73 -2.02 3.10 15.98
C GLN A 73 -1.59 1.77 16.60
N GLN A 74 -2.44 0.76 16.45
CA GLN A 74 -2.24 -0.56 17.04
C GLN A 74 -2.44 -1.65 15.99
N ASN A 75 -2.20 -2.90 16.40
CA ASN A 75 -2.62 -4.09 15.67
C ASN A 75 -2.69 -5.29 16.62
N PHE A 76 -3.33 -6.38 16.19
CA PHE A 76 -3.14 -7.68 16.83
C PHE A 76 -1.83 -8.31 16.39
N LEU A 77 -1.11 -8.91 17.34
CA LEU A 77 -0.01 -9.83 17.12
C LEU A 77 -0.33 -11.18 17.77
N MET A 78 0.23 -12.25 17.23
CA MET A 78 0.24 -13.57 17.87
C MET A 78 1.59 -13.79 18.56
N SER A 79 1.61 -14.21 19.83
CA SER A 79 2.85 -14.66 20.46
C SER A 79 3.45 -15.82 19.67
N PHE A 80 4.77 -15.99 19.73
CA PHE A 80 5.34 -17.26 19.29
C PHE A 80 4.78 -18.41 20.13
N PRO A 81 4.56 -19.60 19.55
CA PRO A 81 3.94 -20.69 20.27
C PRO A 81 4.82 -21.24 21.38
N VAL A 82 4.20 -21.65 22.50
CA VAL A 82 4.90 -22.25 23.65
C VAL A 82 4.26 -23.59 23.99
N ILE A 83 5.09 -24.64 24.12
CA ILE A 83 4.64 -25.97 24.51
C ILE A 83 4.47 -26.04 26.03
N ALA A 84 3.31 -26.47 26.51
CA ALA A 84 3.08 -26.67 27.94
C ALA A 84 3.75 -27.97 28.42
N GLU A 85 4.64 -27.89 29.41
CA GLU A 85 5.27 -29.08 30.01
C GLU A 85 4.52 -29.60 31.26
N GLY A 86 3.51 -28.86 31.71
CA GLY A 86 2.69 -29.13 32.89
C GLY A 86 1.27 -28.57 32.75
N GLU A 87 0.67 -28.19 33.87
CA GLU A 87 -0.69 -27.62 33.94
C GLU A 87 -0.71 -26.08 33.89
N GLU A 88 0.47 -25.45 33.77
CA GLU A 88 0.63 -24.01 33.60
C GLU A 88 1.63 -23.73 32.48
N VAL A 89 1.40 -22.67 31.71
CA VAL A 89 2.41 -22.10 30.80
C VAL A 89 2.45 -20.58 30.94
N ASN A 90 3.66 -20.01 30.89
CA ASN A 90 3.88 -18.58 30.95
C ASN A 90 4.40 -18.11 29.59
N ILE A 91 3.70 -17.14 28.99
CA ILE A 91 4.00 -16.60 27.66
C ILE A 91 4.28 -15.11 27.78
N SER A 92 5.47 -14.67 27.36
CA SER A 92 5.78 -13.26 27.16
C SER A 92 5.35 -12.86 25.74
N PRO A 93 4.22 -12.15 25.53
CA PRO A 93 3.59 -12.06 24.22
C PRO A 93 4.48 -11.42 23.15
N LEU A 94 5.25 -10.39 23.53
CA LEU A 94 6.11 -9.63 22.62
C LEU A 94 7.49 -10.25 22.37
N LYS A 95 7.80 -11.41 22.99
CA LYS A 95 9.08 -12.10 22.77
C LYS A 95 9.19 -12.49 21.28
N GLY A 96 10.35 -12.24 20.66
CA GLY A 96 10.59 -12.49 19.24
C GLY A 96 10.25 -11.32 18.30
N TYR A 97 9.48 -10.32 18.77
CA TYR A 97 9.13 -9.13 17.99
C TYR A 97 10.13 -7.99 18.19
N PHE A 98 10.23 -7.11 17.20
CA PHE A 98 11.09 -5.94 17.26
C PHE A 98 10.49 -4.88 18.21
N LYS A 99 11.06 -4.80 19.42
CA LYS A 99 10.54 -3.94 20.50
C LYS A 99 10.72 -2.44 20.28
N GLU A 100 11.44 -2.02 19.25
CA GLU A 100 11.44 -0.61 18.83
C GLU A 100 10.27 -0.27 17.92
N GLN A 101 9.64 -1.27 17.28
CA GLN A 101 8.40 -1.09 16.52
C GLN A 101 7.17 -1.21 17.42
N PHE A 102 7.20 -2.13 18.38
CA PHE A 102 6.01 -2.51 19.14
C PHE A 102 6.19 -2.39 20.65
N MET A 103 5.11 -2.02 21.34
CA MET A 103 4.93 -2.21 22.78
C MET A 103 3.56 -2.88 23.06
N ILE A 104 3.40 -3.53 24.21
CA ILE A 104 2.12 -4.14 24.57
C ILE A 104 1.11 -3.05 24.96
N ASN A 105 -0.14 -3.15 24.49
CA ASN A 105 -1.22 -2.29 25.01
C ASN A 105 -1.55 -2.70 26.46
N THR A 106 -1.30 -1.78 27.40
CA THR A 106 -1.67 -1.90 28.83
C THR A 106 -2.71 -0.86 29.27
N TYR A 107 -3.27 -0.10 28.34
CA TYR A 107 -4.28 0.95 28.56
C TYR A 107 -5.71 0.41 28.48
N ASP A 108 -5.94 -0.64 27.68
CA ASP A 108 -7.22 -1.33 27.56
C ASP A 108 -7.21 -2.69 28.29
N ASP A 109 -8.40 -3.17 28.70
CA ASP A 109 -8.54 -4.48 29.34
C ASP A 109 -8.18 -5.62 28.36
N PRO A 110 -7.13 -6.42 28.63
CA PRO A 110 -6.80 -7.58 27.80
C PRO A 110 -7.97 -8.55 27.65
N LYS A 111 -8.85 -8.69 28.66
CA LYS A 111 -10.00 -9.61 28.62
C LYS A 111 -11.10 -9.16 27.65
N GLU A 112 -11.11 -7.90 27.26
CA GLU A 112 -12.05 -7.38 26.27
C GLU A 112 -11.66 -7.81 24.85
N PHE A 113 -10.36 -7.89 24.54
CA PHE A 113 -9.86 -7.98 23.16
C PHE A 113 -8.93 -9.15 22.85
N TRP A 114 -8.16 -9.62 23.83
CA TRP A 114 -7.15 -10.65 23.62
C TRP A 114 -7.79 -12.03 23.71
N GLN A 115 -7.20 -12.99 23.00
CA GLN A 115 -7.64 -14.38 23.05
C GLN A 115 -6.43 -15.29 23.22
N VAL A 116 -6.61 -16.35 23.98
CA VAL A 116 -5.59 -17.38 24.20
C VAL A 116 -6.07 -18.66 23.56
N PHE A 117 -5.20 -19.35 22.83
CA PHE A 117 -5.57 -20.56 22.10
C PHE A 117 -4.67 -21.72 22.48
N ASP A 118 -5.29 -22.88 22.71
CA ASP A 118 -4.67 -24.19 22.58
C ASP A 118 -4.61 -24.51 21.07
N ARG A 119 -3.46 -24.28 20.45
CA ARG A 119 -3.26 -24.46 19.01
C ARG A 119 -3.25 -25.93 18.60
N THR A 120 -2.96 -26.85 19.52
CA THR A 120 -3.04 -28.29 19.26
C THR A 120 -4.49 -28.75 19.01
N THR A 121 -5.46 -28.17 19.72
CA THR A 121 -6.89 -28.51 19.55
C THR A 121 -7.69 -27.47 18.76
N GLY A 122 -7.11 -26.30 18.52
CA GLY A 122 -7.78 -25.16 17.90
C GLY A 122 -8.83 -24.48 18.80
N LYS A 123 -8.84 -24.79 20.11
CA LYS A 123 -9.83 -24.25 21.04
C LYS A 123 -9.31 -23.01 21.75
N GLU A 124 -10.18 -22.02 21.88
CA GLU A 124 -9.93 -20.87 22.75
C GLU A 124 -9.93 -21.31 24.22
N VAL A 125 -8.97 -20.79 24.98
CA VAL A 125 -8.86 -20.98 26.42
C VAL A 125 -9.80 -20.00 27.12
N ALA A 126 -10.55 -20.49 28.10
CA ALA A 126 -11.52 -19.68 28.81
C ALA A 126 -10.88 -18.45 29.48
N LEU A 127 -11.60 -17.33 29.53
CA LEU A 127 -11.12 -16.09 30.14
C LEU A 127 -10.75 -16.25 31.63
N SER A 128 -11.35 -17.20 32.35
CA SER A 128 -11.00 -17.51 33.75
C SER A 128 -9.65 -18.22 33.90
N ASP A 129 -9.14 -18.83 32.83
CA ASP A 129 -8.03 -19.77 32.87
C ASP A 129 -6.71 -19.13 32.41
N TRP A 130 -6.69 -17.81 32.26
CA TRP A 130 -5.44 -17.08 32.04
C TRP A 130 -5.47 -15.71 32.70
N GLU A 131 -4.32 -15.13 32.99
CA GLU A 131 -4.16 -13.79 33.56
C GLU A 131 -2.98 -13.08 32.90
N PHE A 132 -3.07 -11.76 32.73
CA PHE A 132 -1.97 -10.93 32.22
C PHE A 132 -1.43 -10.05 33.34
N ASP A 133 -0.11 -10.12 33.56
CA ASP A 133 0.60 -9.21 34.47
C ASP A 133 1.34 -8.14 33.67
N ALA A 134 0.84 -6.90 33.75
CA ALA A 134 1.42 -5.75 33.05
C ALA A 134 2.83 -5.38 33.55
N LYS A 135 3.22 -5.75 34.78
CA LYS A 135 4.56 -5.45 35.32
C LYS A 135 5.63 -6.37 34.74
N THR A 136 5.27 -7.64 34.52
CA THR A 136 6.17 -8.65 33.96
C THR A 136 5.91 -8.93 32.47
N GLU A 137 4.92 -8.25 31.88
CA GLU A 137 4.48 -8.41 30.49
C GLU A 137 4.28 -9.89 30.12
N THR A 138 3.66 -10.65 31.03
CA THR A 138 3.52 -12.10 30.92
C THR A 138 2.07 -12.52 31.05
N VAL A 139 1.64 -13.45 30.20
CA VAL A 139 0.37 -14.15 30.30
C VAL A 139 0.61 -15.52 30.93
N THR A 140 -0.01 -15.77 32.06
CA THR A 140 -0.03 -17.09 32.72
C THR A 140 -1.31 -17.80 32.31
N ILE A 141 -1.20 -18.98 31.72
CA ILE A 141 -2.32 -19.83 31.33
C ILE A 141 -2.35 -21.03 32.27
N LYS A 142 -3.49 -21.27 32.91
CA LYS A 142 -3.74 -22.34 33.87
C LYS A 142 -4.48 -23.50 33.21
N HIS A 143 -4.49 -24.66 33.86
CA HIS A 143 -5.19 -25.88 33.41
C HIS A 143 -4.77 -26.33 32.00
N THR A 144 -3.51 -26.09 31.63
CA THR A 144 -3.01 -26.50 30.32
C THR A 144 -2.85 -28.01 30.23
N LYS A 145 -2.89 -28.51 28.99
CA LYS A 145 -2.62 -29.91 28.69
C LYS A 145 -1.16 -30.07 28.33
N LYS A 146 -0.51 -31.02 29.01
CA LYS A 146 0.87 -31.35 28.74
C LYS A 146 1.09 -31.69 27.26
N TRP A 147 2.12 -31.08 26.69
CA TRP A 147 2.55 -31.15 25.29
C TRP A 147 1.65 -30.48 24.27
N HIS A 148 0.64 -29.73 24.71
CA HIS A 148 -0.09 -28.86 23.82
C HIS A 148 0.65 -27.54 23.59
N GLU A 149 0.43 -26.96 22.42
CA GLU A 149 0.97 -25.67 22.02
C GLU A 149 -0.03 -24.56 22.33
N TYR A 150 0.45 -23.48 22.95
CA TYR A 150 -0.36 -22.33 23.34
C TYR A 150 0.17 -21.03 22.75
N THR A 151 -0.74 -20.14 22.38
CA THR A 151 -0.44 -18.78 21.91
C THR A 151 -1.39 -17.76 22.52
N VAL A 152 -0.93 -16.51 22.60
CA VAL A 152 -1.76 -15.35 22.94
C VAL A 152 -1.88 -14.47 21.70
N ASN A 153 -3.09 -14.11 21.32
CA ASN A 153 -3.34 -13.00 20.41
C ASN A 153 -3.55 -11.74 21.24
N PHE A 154 -2.71 -10.72 21.04
CA PHE A 154 -2.66 -9.54 21.89
C PHE A 154 -2.58 -8.25 21.08
N LEU A 155 -3.06 -7.14 21.65
CA LEU A 155 -2.93 -5.82 21.06
C LEU A 155 -1.54 -5.26 21.34
N ALA A 156 -0.88 -4.79 20.28
CA ALA A 156 0.38 -4.09 20.34
C ALA A 156 0.21 -2.66 19.80
N ILE A 157 0.77 -1.69 20.52
CA ILE A 157 0.89 -0.30 20.07
C ILE A 157 2.13 -0.18 19.18
N ARG A 158 1.96 0.53 18.06
CA ARG A 158 3.02 0.78 17.08
C ARG A 158 3.73 2.09 17.43
N ILE A 159 4.95 1.97 17.97
CA ILE A 159 5.75 3.08 18.50
C ILE A 159 6.83 3.57 17.54
N TRP A 160 6.88 3.02 16.34
CA TRP A 160 7.68 3.53 15.23
C TRP A 160 6.96 3.27 13.91
N GLU A 161 6.56 4.35 13.24
CA GLU A 161 5.90 4.29 11.93
C GLU A 161 6.80 3.61 10.90
N GLU A 162 6.25 2.68 10.14
CA GLU A 162 7.03 1.63 9.49
C GLU A 162 7.83 2.12 8.29
N ILE A 163 7.33 3.10 7.53
CA ILE A 163 8.09 3.68 6.42
C ILE A 163 9.24 4.52 6.96
N SER A 164 8.98 5.34 7.99
CA SER A 164 10.04 6.08 8.68
C SER A 164 11.08 5.14 9.32
N MET A 165 10.64 4.03 9.91
CA MET A 165 11.51 3.00 10.49
C MET A 165 12.41 2.36 9.44
N TYR A 166 11.82 1.90 8.34
CA TYR A 166 12.57 1.31 7.23
C TYR A 166 13.60 2.30 6.68
N ASN A 167 13.20 3.54 6.40
CA ASN A 167 14.10 4.54 5.86
C ASN A 167 15.23 4.89 6.84
N HIS A 168 14.93 5.00 8.14
CA HIS A 168 15.92 5.29 9.17
C HIS A 168 16.98 4.20 9.26
N ILE A 169 16.57 2.93 9.22
CA ILE A 169 17.46 1.78 9.34
C ILE A 169 18.24 1.55 8.04
N THR A 170 17.59 1.64 6.88
CA THR A 170 18.23 1.45 5.57
C THR A 170 19.28 2.52 5.28
N ASN A 171 19.03 3.78 5.68
CA ASN A 171 19.93 4.91 5.42
C ASN A 171 20.82 5.28 6.61
N ASP A 172 20.81 4.49 7.70
CA ASP A 172 21.57 4.72 8.92
C ASP A 172 21.47 6.16 9.45
N TRP A 173 20.25 6.63 9.69
CA TRP A 173 19.98 7.99 10.13
C TRP A 173 20.43 8.31 11.59
N GLY A 174 21.08 7.36 12.27
CA GLY A 174 21.66 7.54 13.59
C GLY A 174 20.62 7.97 14.64
N GLU A 175 20.87 9.10 15.29
CA GLU A 175 20.07 9.62 16.41
C GLU A 175 18.79 10.37 15.98
N LYS A 176 18.39 10.33 14.70
CA LYS A 176 17.12 10.95 14.29
C LYS A 176 15.95 10.34 15.08
N PRO A 177 15.02 11.15 15.60
CA PRO A 177 13.90 10.63 16.39
C PRO A 177 13.02 9.65 15.59
N HIS A 178 12.59 8.59 16.26
CA HIS A 178 11.65 7.61 15.69
C HIS A 178 10.25 8.24 15.65
N LEU A 179 9.70 8.39 14.44
CA LEU A 179 8.40 8.98 14.22
C LEU A 179 7.29 8.00 14.61
N MET A 180 6.24 8.47 15.27
CA MET A 180 5.12 7.66 15.77
C MET A 180 3.85 7.99 15.00
N ALA A 181 3.03 6.97 14.69
CA ALA A 181 1.79 7.14 13.95
C ALA A 181 0.58 7.26 14.90
N VAL A 182 -0.17 8.36 14.80
CA VAL A 182 -1.39 8.60 15.59
C VAL A 182 -2.62 7.93 14.96
N GLU A 183 -3.61 7.56 15.78
CA GLU A 183 -4.87 6.92 15.37
C GLU A 183 -5.96 7.99 15.10
N PRO A 184 -6.29 8.29 13.83
CA PRO A 184 -7.21 9.36 13.49
C PRO A 184 -8.68 9.07 13.82
N ARG A 185 -9.02 7.89 14.36
CA ARG A 185 -10.39 7.63 14.85
C ARG A 185 -10.73 8.37 16.15
N TYR A 186 -9.73 8.78 16.92
CA TYR A 186 -9.93 9.67 18.07
C TYR A 186 -10.24 11.08 17.58
N LYS A 187 -11.26 11.73 18.15
CA LYS A 187 -11.71 13.04 17.66
C LYS A 187 -10.66 14.13 17.87
N GLU A 188 -10.00 14.08 19.02
CA GLU A 188 -8.87 14.94 19.37
C GLU A 188 -7.67 14.76 18.42
N VAL A 189 -7.46 13.55 17.88
CA VAL A 189 -6.41 13.31 16.87
C VAL A 189 -6.81 13.94 15.54
N GLN A 190 -8.08 13.85 15.14
CA GLN A 190 -8.58 14.51 13.92
C GLN A 190 -8.39 16.02 13.99
N GLU A 191 -8.81 16.63 15.10
CA GLU A 191 -8.67 18.06 15.35
C GLU A 191 -7.20 18.47 15.28
N HIS A 192 -6.31 17.71 15.91
CA HIS A 192 -4.87 17.96 15.86
C HIS A 192 -4.29 17.86 14.44
N ILE A 193 -4.64 16.81 13.67
CA ILE A 193 -4.19 16.64 12.28
C ILE A 193 -4.67 17.80 11.40
N LEU A 194 -5.93 18.20 11.52
CA LEU A 194 -6.50 19.30 10.73
C LEU A 194 -5.86 20.64 11.10
N ASP A 195 -5.66 20.92 12.39
CA ASP A 195 -4.97 22.12 12.86
C ASP A 195 -3.52 22.19 12.36
N TRP A 196 -2.82 21.04 12.38
CA TRP A 196 -1.47 20.95 11.85
C TRP A 196 -1.45 21.20 10.33
N LEU A 197 -2.34 20.54 9.58
CA LEU A 197 -2.42 20.66 8.13
C LEU A 197 -2.79 22.09 7.70
N LYS A 198 -3.68 22.74 8.44
CA LYS A 198 -4.04 24.15 8.25
C LYS A 198 -2.82 25.06 8.39
N LYS A 199 -2.11 24.96 9.52
CA LYS A 199 -0.88 25.74 9.77
C LYS A 199 0.18 25.45 8.73
N TRP A 200 0.29 24.19 8.29
CA TRP A 200 1.21 23.79 7.24
C TRP A 200 0.86 24.50 5.92
N CYS A 201 -0.41 24.50 5.52
CA CYS A 201 -0.86 25.19 4.30
C CYS A 201 -0.61 26.71 4.35
N GLU A 202 -0.82 27.34 5.50
CA GLU A 202 -0.55 28.77 5.74
C GLU A 202 0.93 29.13 5.62
N THR A 203 1.81 28.22 6.03
CA THR A 203 3.26 28.45 6.10
C THR A 203 4.03 28.01 4.86
N HIS A 204 3.37 27.33 3.91
CA HIS A 204 3.95 26.89 2.63
C HIS A 204 3.13 27.44 1.44
N PRO A 205 3.00 28.77 1.28
CA PRO A 205 2.20 29.37 0.22
C PRO A 205 2.68 28.99 -1.19
N GLU A 206 3.95 28.66 -1.36
CA GLU A 206 4.59 28.26 -2.61
C GLU A 206 4.17 26.87 -3.13
N THR A 207 3.70 25.97 -2.26
CA THR A 207 3.24 24.65 -2.68
C THR A 207 2.01 24.76 -3.57
N THR A 208 2.07 24.18 -4.76
CA THR A 208 0.90 24.10 -5.66
C THR A 208 0.17 22.77 -5.52
N VAL A 209 0.88 21.69 -5.16
CA VAL A 209 0.28 20.36 -4.94
C VAL A 209 0.78 19.76 -3.61
N VAL A 210 -0.17 19.41 -2.76
CA VAL A 210 0.08 18.57 -1.58
C VAL A 210 0.06 17.12 -2.00
N ARG A 211 1.20 16.45 -1.89
CA ARG A 211 1.36 15.02 -2.12
C ARG A 211 1.23 14.27 -0.80
N PHE A 212 0.03 13.80 -0.49
CA PHE A 212 -0.20 12.88 0.62
C PHE A 212 0.56 11.57 0.39
N THR A 213 1.44 11.21 1.33
CA THR A 213 2.32 10.03 1.30
C THR A 213 2.22 9.28 2.64
N SER A 214 1.10 8.61 2.91
CA SER A 214 -0.13 8.56 2.08
C SER A 214 -1.28 9.13 2.91
N MET A 215 -2.27 8.32 3.27
CA MET A 215 -3.32 8.73 4.19
C MET A 215 -3.01 8.25 5.61
N PHE A 216 -3.74 7.25 6.10
CA PHE A 216 -3.81 6.99 7.54
C PHE A 216 -3.22 5.66 7.99
N TYR A 217 -3.40 4.59 7.23
CA TYR A 217 -2.99 3.26 7.68
C TYR A 217 -2.01 2.63 6.71
N ASN A 218 -0.86 2.24 7.25
CA ASN A 218 0.18 1.52 6.52
C ASN A 218 -0.25 0.10 6.18
N PHE A 219 0.36 -0.45 5.13
CA PHE A 219 0.27 -1.88 4.87
C PHE A 219 0.90 -2.67 6.02
N ALA A 220 0.42 -3.89 6.26
CA ALA A 220 0.90 -4.69 7.37
C ALA A 220 2.37 -5.08 7.18
N TRP A 221 3.21 -4.77 8.17
CA TRP A 221 4.63 -5.13 8.15
C TRP A 221 5.20 -5.31 9.56
N PHE A 222 5.32 -6.56 10.00
CA PHE A 222 5.70 -6.90 11.37
C PHE A 222 7.17 -7.31 11.41
N TRP A 223 7.97 -6.59 12.20
CA TRP A 223 9.37 -6.91 12.38
C TRP A 223 9.64 -7.80 13.59
N GLY A 224 10.59 -8.71 13.43
CA GLY A 224 11.17 -9.55 14.47
C GLY A 224 12.47 -8.98 15.03
N GLU A 225 12.85 -9.44 16.22
CA GLU A 225 14.08 -9.00 16.88
C GLU A 225 15.36 -9.49 16.17
N ASP A 226 15.31 -10.65 15.50
CA ASP A 226 16.44 -11.17 14.74
C ASP A 226 16.63 -10.40 13.42
N LYS A 227 17.76 -9.70 13.30
CA LYS A 227 18.13 -8.96 12.07
C LYS A 227 18.24 -9.87 10.83
N LYS A 228 18.51 -11.17 11.00
CA LYS A 228 18.59 -12.14 9.89
C LYS A 228 17.23 -12.65 9.43
N GLN A 229 16.21 -12.55 10.30
CA GLN A 229 14.83 -12.97 10.04
C GLN A 229 13.87 -11.84 10.42
N ARG A 230 14.19 -10.64 9.97
CA ARG A 230 13.50 -9.42 10.41
C ARG A 230 12.03 -9.41 9.99
N ASN A 231 11.68 -9.94 8.83
CA ASN A 231 10.30 -9.91 8.33
C ASN A 231 9.50 -11.11 8.87
N ILE A 232 8.68 -10.88 9.91
CA ILE A 232 7.75 -11.91 10.44
C ILE A 232 6.52 -12.02 9.53
N PHE A 233 5.95 -10.89 9.14
CA PHE A 233 4.79 -10.83 8.25
C PHE A 233 4.82 -9.52 7.45
N SER A 234 4.42 -9.57 6.19
CA SER A 234 4.21 -8.38 5.37
C SER A 234 3.18 -8.63 4.29
N ASP A 235 2.20 -7.74 4.14
CA ASP A 235 1.27 -7.77 3.01
C ASP A 235 0.79 -6.35 2.66
N TRP A 236 0.93 -6.00 1.39
CA TRP A 236 0.69 -4.64 0.89
C TRP A 236 -0.78 -4.23 0.89
N GLY A 237 -1.72 -5.16 0.98
CA GLY A 237 -3.16 -4.89 0.94
C GLY A 237 -3.93 -5.34 2.18
N SER A 238 -3.23 -5.79 3.22
CA SER A 238 -3.80 -6.25 4.49
C SER A 238 -4.26 -5.06 5.34
N TYR A 239 -5.40 -5.25 6.01
CA TYR A 239 -5.99 -4.31 6.96
C TYR A 239 -5.57 -4.61 8.42
N ASP A 240 -4.62 -5.51 8.67
CA ASP A 240 -4.25 -5.90 10.03
C ASP A 240 -3.66 -4.73 10.86
N PHE A 241 -3.13 -3.69 10.21
CA PHE A 241 -2.68 -2.43 10.84
C PHE A 241 -3.77 -1.39 11.10
N THR A 242 -5.02 -1.69 10.77
CA THR A 242 -6.17 -0.79 11.00
C THR A 242 -6.89 -1.08 12.32
N VAL A 243 -6.38 -2.05 13.09
CA VAL A 243 -7.03 -2.56 14.29
C VAL A 243 -6.63 -1.75 15.52
N ASN A 244 -7.62 -1.18 16.19
CA ASN A 244 -7.46 -0.44 17.44
C ASN A 244 -8.73 -0.66 18.30
N PRO A 245 -8.64 -0.71 19.64
CA PRO A 245 -9.78 -0.71 20.55
C PRO A 245 -10.94 0.21 20.15
N ILE A 246 -10.68 1.47 19.78
CA ILE A 246 -11.73 2.40 19.34
C ILE A 246 -12.42 1.93 18.06
N ALA A 247 -11.67 1.36 17.10
CA ALA A 247 -12.20 0.83 15.86
C ALA A 247 -13.04 -0.44 16.09
N LEU A 248 -12.58 -1.33 16.97
CA LEU A 248 -13.28 -2.57 17.31
C LEU A 248 -14.64 -2.29 17.98
N ARG A 249 -14.66 -1.38 18.97
CA ARG A 249 -15.90 -0.95 19.64
C ARG A 249 -16.84 -0.22 18.67
N ALA A 250 -16.31 0.63 17.79
CA ALA A 250 -17.10 1.31 16.77
C ALA A 250 -17.71 0.34 15.75
N PHE A 251 -16.94 -0.66 15.30
CA PHE A 251 -17.43 -1.70 14.41
C PHE A 251 -18.55 -2.52 15.06
N GLU A 252 -18.39 -2.94 16.31
CA GLU A 252 -19.44 -3.66 17.03
C GLU A 252 -20.73 -2.84 17.12
N LYS A 253 -20.60 -1.55 17.45
CA LYS A 253 -21.74 -0.62 17.51
C LYS A 253 -22.45 -0.49 16.16
N GLU A 254 -21.71 -0.46 15.05
CA GLU A 254 -22.27 -0.31 13.70
C GLU A 254 -22.87 -1.60 13.15
N LYS A 255 -22.17 -2.73 13.27
CA LYS A 255 -22.55 -4.01 12.66
C LYS A 255 -23.38 -4.91 13.58
N GLY A 256 -23.41 -4.63 14.89
CA GLY A 256 -24.14 -5.41 15.89
C GLY A 256 -23.46 -6.72 16.29
N TYR A 257 -22.20 -6.93 15.93
CA TYR A 257 -21.41 -8.09 16.35
C TYR A 257 -19.92 -7.76 16.48
N LYS A 258 -19.19 -8.52 17.30
CA LYS A 258 -17.76 -8.30 17.57
C LYS A 258 -16.83 -8.92 16.52
N MET A 259 -15.79 -8.18 16.14
CA MET A 259 -14.56 -8.78 15.64
C MET A 259 -13.78 -9.38 16.81
N THR A 260 -13.19 -10.55 16.62
CA THR A 260 -12.27 -11.17 17.57
C THR A 260 -10.84 -11.07 17.05
N SER A 261 -9.85 -11.26 17.93
CA SER A 261 -8.45 -11.26 17.52
C SER A 261 -8.14 -12.31 16.45
N GLU A 262 -8.81 -13.47 16.48
CA GLU A 262 -8.59 -14.57 15.53
C GLU A 262 -9.15 -14.29 14.13
N ASP A 263 -10.13 -13.38 13.99
CA ASP A 263 -10.54 -12.86 12.67
C ASP A 263 -9.41 -12.09 11.98
N PHE A 264 -8.43 -11.61 12.75
CA PHE A 264 -7.23 -10.94 12.24
C PHE A 264 -6.05 -11.88 12.15
N VAL A 265 -5.66 -12.48 13.28
CA VAL A 265 -4.46 -13.29 13.42
C VAL A 265 -4.49 -14.56 12.57
N GLN A 266 -5.65 -15.20 12.41
CA GLN A 266 -5.83 -16.44 11.65
C GLN A 266 -4.70 -17.48 11.86
N GLN A 267 -4.46 -17.90 13.11
CA GLN A 267 -3.40 -18.85 13.46
C GLN A 267 -1.99 -18.43 12.98
N GLY A 268 -1.73 -17.12 12.95
CA GLY A 268 -0.47 -16.53 12.49
C GLY A 268 -0.36 -16.36 10.97
N ARG A 269 -1.39 -16.71 10.20
CA ARG A 269 -1.44 -16.46 8.74
C ARG A 269 -1.81 -15.01 8.41
N TYR A 270 -2.47 -14.34 9.36
CA TYR A 270 -3.02 -13.00 9.23
C TYR A 270 -3.96 -12.85 8.01
N ASN A 271 -4.50 -11.66 7.76
CA ASN A 271 -5.35 -11.41 6.59
C ASN A 271 -4.53 -10.99 5.37
N ALA A 272 -3.57 -11.82 4.96
CA ALA A 272 -2.84 -11.60 3.72
C ALA A 272 -3.80 -11.46 2.53
N THR A 273 -3.51 -10.56 1.59
CA THR A 273 -4.31 -10.38 0.36
C THR A 273 -4.37 -11.67 -0.47
N HIS A 274 -3.45 -12.61 -0.24
CA HIS A 274 -3.46 -13.92 -0.87
C HIS A 274 -4.51 -14.90 -0.30
N ASN A 275 -5.10 -14.61 0.86
CA ASN A 275 -6.12 -15.45 1.48
C ASN A 275 -7.50 -15.07 0.91
N ALA A 276 -8.31 -16.06 0.54
CA ALA A 276 -9.68 -15.80 0.14
C ALA A 276 -10.42 -15.12 1.32
N PRO A 277 -10.91 -13.88 1.15
CA PRO A 277 -11.42 -13.10 2.27
C PRO A 277 -12.74 -13.67 2.77
N THR A 278 -12.88 -13.76 4.09
CA THR A 278 -14.16 -14.06 4.74
C THR A 278 -15.10 -12.86 4.58
N ARG A 279 -16.41 -13.13 4.65
CA ARG A 279 -17.42 -12.06 4.67
C ARG A 279 -17.14 -11.05 5.79
N LYS A 280 -16.83 -11.53 7.00
CA LYS A 280 -16.56 -10.70 8.18
C LYS A 280 -15.37 -9.76 7.97
N TYR A 281 -14.29 -10.24 7.33
CA TYR A 281 -13.15 -9.40 6.99
C TYR A 281 -13.48 -8.36 5.91
N ARG A 282 -14.30 -8.70 4.90
CA ARG A 282 -14.77 -7.69 3.92
C ARG A 282 -15.61 -6.60 4.57
N GLU A 283 -16.46 -6.95 5.52
CA GLU A 283 -17.26 -5.97 6.28
C GLU A 283 -16.36 -5.05 7.12
N TRP A 284 -15.26 -5.57 7.68
CA TRP A 284 -14.22 -4.75 8.33
C TRP A 284 -13.51 -3.81 7.34
N MET A 285 -13.10 -4.31 6.17
CA MET A 285 -12.47 -3.48 5.13
C MET A 285 -13.41 -2.34 4.69
N ASP A 286 -14.69 -2.62 4.46
CA ASP A 286 -15.68 -1.61 4.07
C ASP A 286 -15.90 -0.57 5.18
N PHE A 287 -15.94 -0.99 6.46
CA PHE A 287 -16.01 -0.11 7.63
C PHE A 287 -14.79 0.81 7.76
N VAL A 288 -13.58 0.28 7.55
CA VAL A 288 -12.36 1.09 7.57
C VAL A 288 -12.30 2.03 6.38
N ASN A 289 -12.62 1.56 5.18
CA ASN A 289 -12.64 2.41 3.98
C ASN A 289 -13.61 3.59 4.13
N ALA A 290 -14.80 3.39 4.71
CA ALA A 290 -15.73 4.49 4.96
C ALA A 290 -15.09 5.59 5.80
N PHE A 291 -14.49 5.22 6.93
CA PHE A 291 -13.81 6.18 7.80
C PHE A 291 -12.63 6.90 7.12
N VAL A 292 -11.77 6.16 6.41
CA VAL A 292 -10.60 6.75 5.73
C VAL A 292 -11.05 7.74 4.66
N VAL A 293 -12.11 7.43 3.92
CA VAL A 293 -12.71 8.34 2.94
C VAL A 293 -13.27 9.59 3.62
N ASP A 294 -14.10 9.42 4.65
CA ASP A 294 -14.79 10.53 5.32
C ASP A 294 -13.77 11.54 5.89
N PHE A 295 -12.82 11.07 6.70
CA PHE A 295 -11.83 11.97 7.30
C PHE A 295 -10.77 12.44 6.29
N GLY A 296 -10.45 11.60 5.30
CA GLY A 296 -9.55 11.98 4.22
C GLY A 296 -10.10 13.10 3.35
N LYS A 297 -11.42 13.08 3.11
CA LYS A 297 -12.12 14.17 2.43
C LYS A 297 -11.96 15.49 3.18
N GLU A 298 -12.11 15.51 4.52
CA GLU A 298 -11.89 16.73 5.30
C GLU A 298 -10.47 17.29 5.11
N CYS A 299 -9.46 16.41 5.06
CA CYS A 299 -8.06 16.80 4.80
C CYS A 299 -7.88 17.39 3.39
N VAL A 300 -8.50 16.78 2.37
CA VAL A 300 -8.44 17.23 0.97
C VAL A 300 -9.16 18.57 0.81
N ASP A 301 -10.38 18.69 1.33
CA ASP A 301 -11.17 19.91 1.27
C ASP A 301 -10.42 21.08 1.95
N LEU A 302 -9.70 20.81 3.05
CA LEU A 302 -8.85 21.81 3.70
C LEU A 302 -7.69 22.26 2.79
N VAL A 303 -7.00 21.33 2.11
CA VAL A 303 -5.95 21.69 1.13
C VAL A 303 -6.51 22.55 -0.01
N HIS A 304 -7.70 22.20 -0.51
CA HIS A 304 -8.38 22.98 -1.55
C HIS A 304 -8.76 24.39 -1.11
N GLN A 305 -9.14 24.59 0.15
CA GLN A 305 -9.44 25.94 0.70
C GLN A 305 -8.23 26.90 0.62
N TYR A 306 -7.01 26.36 0.61
CA TYR A 306 -5.78 27.13 0.43
C TYR A 306 -5.33 27.23 -1.04
N GLY A 307 -6.18 26.82 -2.00
CA GLY A 307 -5.92 26.94 -3.43
C GLY A 307 -4.86 25.95 -3.95
N LYS A 308 -4.61 24.86 -3.23
CA LYS A 308 -3.63 23.82 -3.58
C LYS A 308 -4.35 22.58 -4.08
N LYS A 309 -3.73 21.81 -4.98
CA LYS A 309 -4.22 20.48 -5.36
C LYS A 309 -3.82 19.43 -4.32
N ALA A 310 -4.60 18.35 -4.22
CA ALA A 310 -4.36 17.22 -3.33
C ALA A 310 -4.15 15.93 -4.12
N TYR A 311 -2.93 15.40 -4.09
CA TYR A 311 -2.57 14.14 -4.74
C TYR A 311 -2.30 13.08 -3.68
N VAL A 312 -2.70 11.83 -3.94
CA VAL A 312 -2.43 10.70 -3.05
C VAL A 312 -1.41 9.75 -3.65
N PHE A 313 -0.44 9.31 -2.84
CA PHE A 313 0.48 8.26 -3.21
C PHE A 313 -0.14 6.88 -2.96
N TYR A 314 -0.17 6.03 -3.98
CA TYR A 314 -0.75 4.69 -3.91
C TYR A 314 0.29 3.64 -3.49
N ASP A 315 0.84 3.83 -2.30
CA ASP A 315 1.78 2.97 -1.56
C ASP A 315 1.80 3.45 -0.10
N ASP A 316 2.68 2.92 0.75
CA ASP A 316 2.83 3.33 2.16
C ASP A 316 1.50 3.25 2.93
N SER A 317 1.04 4.37 3.50
CA SER A 317 -0.20 4.49 4.28
C SER A 317 -1.50 4.54 3.46
N TRP A 318 -1.67 3.60 2.52
CA TRP A 318 -2.79 3.58 1.57
C TRP A 318 -3.97 2.69 2.00
N ILE A 319 -3.84 1.91 3.07
CA ILE A 319 -4.89 0.98 3.48
C ILE A 319 -6.16 1.75 3.83
N GLY A 320 -7.30 1.34 3.24
CA GLY A 320 -8.57 2.04 3.32
C GLY A 320 -8.79 3.13 2.28
N VAL A 321 -7.79 3.53 1.48
CA VAL A 321 -7.98 4.50 0.37
C VAL A 321 -8.77 3.85 -0.78
N GLU A 322 -8.43 2.60 -1.11
CA GLU A 322 -9.08 1.77 -2.12
C GLU A 322 -9.35 2.48 -3.47
N PRO A 323 -8.33 2.76 -4.31
CA PRO A 323 -8.51 3.45 -5.60
C PRO A 323 -9.44 2.77 -6.62
N TYR A 324 -9.73 1.48 -6.42
CA TYR A 324 -10.69 0.68 -7.21
C TYR A 324 -12.02 0.46 -6.47
N GLY A 325 -12.17 1.04 -5.28
CA GLY A 325 -13.37 0.99 -4.46
C GLY A 325 -14.39 2.04 -4.87
N LYS A 326 -15.66 1.79 -4.53
CA LYS A 326 -16.81 2.64 -4.88
C LYS A 326 -16.72 4.08 -4.34
N ARG A 327 -16.02 4.30 -3.22
CA ARG A 327 -15.95 5.57 -2.49
C ARG A 327 -14.74 6.43 -2.83
N PHE A 328 -13.83 5.95 -3.69
CA PHE A 328 -12.56 6.65 -3.89
C PHE A 328 -12.73 8.07 -4.45
N SER A 329 -13.72 8.31 -5.31
CA SER A 329 -14.02 9.66 -5.82
C SER A 329 -14.54 10.62 -4.75
N GLU A 330 -15.03 10.11 -3.61
CA GLU A 330 -15.59 10.94 -2.53
C GLU A 330 -14.52 11.73 -1.79
N PHE A 331 -13.25 11.27 -1.79
CA PHE A 331 -12.13 12.05 -1.26
C PHE A 331 -11.98 13.42 -1.94
N GLY A 332 -12.24 13.48 -3.26
CA GLY A 332 -11.98 14.68 -4.06
C GLY A 332 -10.51 14.88 -4.44
N PHE A 333 -9.67 13.83 -4.44
CA PHE A 333 -8.29 13.97 -4.91
C PHE A 333 -8.22 14.48 -6.35
N ASP A 334 -7.28 15.39 -6.61
CA ASP A 334 -6.97 15.86 -7.96
C ASP A 334 -6.12 14.84 -8.73
N GLY A 335 -5.32 14.05 -8.01
CA GLY A 335 -4.45 13.07 -8.63
C GLY A 335 -4.01 11.91 -7.76
N LEU A 336 -3.50 10.87 -8.42
CA LEU A 336 -2.91 9.69 -7.81
C LEU A 336 -1.53 9.44 -8.42
N ILE A 337 -0.56 9.20 -7.54
CA ILE A 337 0.81 8.87 -7.93
C ILE A 337 1.07 7.42 -7.58
N LYS A 338 1.63 6.64 -8.51
CA LYS A 338 2.04 5.24 -8.27
C LYS A 338 3.47 5.05 -8.74
N CYS A 339 4.30 4.35 -7.96
CA CYS A 339 5.59 3.97 -8.48
C CYS A 339 5.51 2.74 -9.38
N VAL A 340 6.36 2.72 -10.41
CA VAL A 340 6.23 1.77 -11.51
C VAL A 340 7.52 0.99 -11.74
N PHE A 341 7.37 -0.32 -11.86
CA PHE A 341 8.47 -1.26 -12.16
C PHE A 341 8.23 -1.97 -13.49
N SER A 342 6.97 -2.26 -13.83
CA SER A 342 6.63 -2.97 -15.06
C SER A 342 5.32 -2.46 -15.67
N GLY A 343 4.82 -3.17 -16.69
CA GLY A 343 3.53 -2.82 -17.29
C GLY A 343 2.35 -2.98 -16.32
N PHE A 344 2.51 -3.85 -15.32
CA PHE A 344 1.56 -4.12 -14.25
C PHE A 344 1.12 -2.84 -13.51
N GLU A 345 2.05 -2.06 -12.96
CA GLU A 345 1.67 -0.85 -12.21
C GLU A 345 1.17 0.28 -13.11
N VAL A 346 1.56 0.30 -14.39
CA VAL A 346 0.97 1.23 -15.37
C VAL A 346 -0.52 0.99 -15.48
N ARG A 347 -0.95 -0.28 -15.52
CA ARG A 347 -2.38 -0.62 -15.56
C ARG A 347 -3.05 -0.32 -14.23
N LEU A 348 -2.40 -0.61 -13.12
CA LEU A 348 -2.90 -0.30 -11.78
C LEU A 348 -3.17 1.20 -11.59
N CYS A 349 -2.24 2.07 -11.97
CA CYS A 349 -2.41 3.52 -11.91
C CYS A 349 -3.37 4.03 -12.99
N GLY A 350 -3.17 3.59 -14.24
CA GLY A 350 -3.93 4.07 -15.39
C GLY A 350 -5.44 3.82 -15.28
N HIS A 351 -5.86 2.73 -14.65
CA HIS A 351 -7.27 2.39 -14.47
C HIS A 351 -7.92 2.96 -13.21
N ALA A 352 -7.19 3.65 -12.33
CA ALA A 352 -7.80 4.39 -11.22
C ALA A 352 -8.78 5.46 -11.77
N GLN A 353 -9.95 5.58 -11.14
CA GLN A 353 -11.04 6.48 -11.57
C GLN A 353 -11.30 7.56 -10.53
N GLY A 354 -12.18 8.52 -10.84
CA GLY A 354 -12.55 9.58 -9.89
C GLY A 354 -11.49 10.66 -9.66
N ILE A 355 -10.44 10.69 -10.50
CA ILE A 355 -9.33 11.64 -10.43
C ILE A 355 -8.99 12.16 -11.83
N GLU A 356 -8.47 13.38 -11.87
CA GLU A 356 -8.03 14.01 -13.13
C GLU A 356 -6.63 13.54 -13.52
N THR A 357 -5.70 13.47 -12.57
CA THR A 357 -4.29 13.19 -12.86
C THR A 357 -3.83 11.83 -12.37
N ARG A 358 -3.31 11.00 -13.27
CA ARG A 358 -2.57 9.76 -12.96
C ARG A 358 -1.09 9.99 -13.25
N GLU A 359 -0.25 9.80 -12.25
CA GLU A 359 1.19 10.01 -12.37
C GLU A 359 1.97 8.75 -12.04
N LEU A 360 2.97 8.42 -12.86
CA LEU A 360 3.88 7.32 -12.58
C LEU A 360 5.25 7.85 -12.13
N ARG A 361 5.68 7.45 -10.93
CA ARG A 361 7.05 7.68 -10.47
C ARG A 361 7.96 6.54 -10.97
N LEU A 362 8.81 6.87 -11.94
CA LEU A 362 9.67 5.96 -12.66
C LEU A 362 10.82 5.43 -11.79
N HIS A 363 11.36 4.29 -12.23
CA HIS A 363 12.62 3.71 -11.78
C HIS A 363 13.71 3.78 -12.87
N PRO A 364 15.00 3.76 -12.50
CA PRO A 364 15.53 3.59 -11.14
C PRO A 364 15.25 4.79 -10.23
N TYR A 365 15.01 4.51 -8.95
CA TYR A 365 14.99 5.57 -7.93
C TYR A 365 16.40 6.14 -7.80
N LEU A 366 16.54 7.45 -7.63
CA LEU A 366 17.85 8.12 -7.62
C LEU A 366 18.56 7.88 -6.28
N PHE A 367 18.98 6.63 -6.03
CA PHE A 367 19.71 6.16 -4.85
C PHE A 367 21.00 5.43 -5.25
N PRO A 368 22.02 5.34 -4.37
CA PRO A 368 23.26 4.65 -4.69
C PRO A 368 23.05 3.17 -5.06
N THR A 369 22.08 2.51 -4.42
CA THR A 369 21.73 1.11 -4.66
C THR A 369 20.29 0.93 -5.13
N GLY A 370 20.06 -0.09 -5.96
CA GLY A 370 18.75 -0.54 -6.40
C GLY A 370 18.06 -1.44 -5.37
N LEU A 371 16.95 -2.05 -5.79
CA LEU A 371 16.01 -2.73 -4.89
C LEU A 371 16.58 -4.01 -4.25
N SER A 372 17.53 -4.67 -4.91
CA SER A 372 18.18 -5.88 -4.40
C SER A 372 19.54 -5.59 -3.77
N GLY A 373 19.87 -4.30 -3.57
CA GLY A 373 21.15 -3.84 -3.04
C GLY A 373 22.27 -3.74 -4.09
N GLU A 374 21.97 -3.97 -5.37
CA GLU A 374 22.90 -3.77 -6.47
C GLU A 374 23.28 -2.29 -6.64
N PRO A 375 24.50 -1.94 -7.06
CA PRO A 375 24.85 -0.56 -7.33
C PRO A 375 24.07 -0.01 -8.54
N THR A 376 23.46 1.16 -8.38
CA THR A 376 22.75 1.88 -9.46
C THR A 376 23.42 3.22 -9.73
N PHE A 377 23.30 4.19 -8.82
CA PHE A 377 24.01 5.47 -8.91
C PHE A 377 25.28 5.46 -8.04
N ALA A 378 26.10 4.43 -8.22
CA ALA A 378 27.36 4.22 -7.52
C ALA A 378 28.40 3.61 -8.47
N GLU A 379 29.65 3.48 -8.02
CA GLU A 379 30.70 2.82 -8.80
C GLU A 379 30.27 1.41 -9.22
N GLY A 380 30.45 1.08 -10.51
CA GLY A 380 30.02 -0.19 -11.09
C GLY A 380 28.54 -0.25 -11.50
N GLY A 381 27.72 0.75 -11.16
CA GLY A 381 26.33 0.84 -11.59
C GLY A 381 26.16 1.32 -13.04
N ASN A 382 25.00 1.00 -13.64
CA ASN A 382 24.64 1.47 -14.98
C ASN A 382 23.17 1.96 -15.02
N PRO A 383 22.91 3.15 -14.47
CA PRO A 383 21.54 3.64 -14.31
C PRO A 383 20.84 3.86 -15.66
N THR A 384 21.60 4.14 -16.72
CA THR A 384 21.09 4.25 -18.10
C THR A 384 20.49 2.93 -18.59
N LEU A 385 21.18 1.82 -18.35
CA LEU A 385 20.69 0.49 -18.72
C LEU A 385 19.46 0.11 -17.89
N ASP A 386 19.46 0.44 -16.61
CA ASP A 386 18.33 0.16 -15.72
C ASP A 386 17.09 0.95 -16.17
N ALA A 387 17.23 2.25 -16.44
CA ALA A 387 16.15 3.07 -16.98
C ALA A 387 15.58 2.51 -18.29
N LYS A 388 16.44 2.03 -19.20
CA LYS A 388 16.02 1.38 -20.45
C LYS A 388 15.21 0.10 -20.20
N ARG A 389 15.60 -0.69 -19.21
CA ARG A 389 14.90 -1.94 -18.84
C ARG A 389 13.52 -1.64 -18.29
N PHE A 390 13.42 -0.73 -17.32
CA PHE A 390 12.13 -0.31 -16.77
C PHE A 390 11.24 0.29 -17.85
N TRP A 391 11.76 1.24 -18.64
CA TRP A 391 10.98 1.91 -19.67
C TRP A 391 10.43 0.94 -20.73
N LYS A 392 11.20 -0.08 -21.13
CA LYS A 392 10.70 -1.11 -22.07
C LYS A 392 9.44 -1.81 -21.54
N SER A 393 9.39 -2.13 -20.25
CA SER A 393 8.24 -2.79 -19.60
C SER A 393 7.08 -1.81 -19.38
N VAL A 394 7.38 -0.57 -19.01
CA VAL A 394 6.37 0.48 -18.79
C VAL A 394 5.70 0.91 -20.11
N ARG A 395 6.51 1.19 -21.14
CA ARG A 395 6.05 1.75 -22.43
C ARG A 395 5.02 0.88 -23.14
N ARG A 396 5.17 -0.46 -23.09
CA ARG A 396 4.20 -1.40 -23.70
C ARG A 396 2.81 -1.28 -23.08
N ALA A 397 2.71 -1.01 -21.78
CA ALA A 397 1.44 -0.85 -21.10
C ALA A 397 0.88 0.57 -21.28
N LEU A 398 1.75 1.60 -21.33
CA LEU A 398 1.33 2.98 -21.67
C LEU A 398 0.69 3.06 -23.06
N LEU A 399 1.17 2.26 -24.01
CA LEU A 399 0.52 2.13 -25.31
C LEU A 399 -0.93 1.60 -25.19
N ARG A 400 -1.27 0.81 -24.17
CA ARG A 400 -2.62 0.27 -23.97
C ARG A 400 -3.49 1.14 -23.09
N LYS A 401 -2.91 1.76 -22.07
CA LYS A 401 -3.60 2.63 -21.12
C LYS A 401 -2.70 3.82 -20.79
N PRO A 402 -3.04 5.04 -21.24
CA PRO A 402 -2.22 6.21 -20.94
C PRO A 402 -2.36 6.61 -19.46
N VAL A 403 -1.37 7.36 -18.99
CA VAL A 403 -1.40 8.15 -17.76
C VAL A 403 -1.15 9.61 -18.13
N ASP A 404 -1.39 10.51 -17.19
CA ASP A 404 -1.34 11.94 -17.45
C ASP A 404 0.08 12.48 -17.32
N ARG A 405 0.88 11.93 -16.39
CA ARG A 405 2.21 12.42 -16.04
C ARG A 405 3.18 11.28 -15.68
N ILE A 406 4.47 11.57 -15.78
CA ILE A 406 5.55 10.73 -15.26
C ILE A 406 6.50 11.56 -14.39
N GLY A 407 7.39 10.93 -13.65
CA GLY A 407 8.40 11.66 -12.88
C GLY A 407 9.47 10.75 -12.29
N LEU A 408 10.45 11.34 -11.62
CA LEU A 408 11.50 10.64 -10.87
C LEU A 408 11.44 11.01 -9.38
N GLY A 409 12.09 10.21 -8.54
CA GLY A 409 12.27 10.49 -7.12
C GLY A 409 13.65 10.03 -6.63
N GLY A 410 14.09 10.55 -5.49
CA GLY A 410 15.42 10.30 -4.90
C GLY A 410 16.29 11.55 -4.90
N TYR A 411 17.61 11.38 -4.77
CA TYR A 411 18.57 12.49 -4.69
C TYR A 411 19.09 12.87 -6.07
N LEU A 412 18.88 14.12 -6.48
CA LEU A 412 19.16 14.55 -7.85
C LEU A 412 20.67 14.61 -8.13
N HIS A 413 21.49 14.97 -7.15
CA HIS A 413 22.94 15.09 -7.34
C HIS A 413 23.61 13.79 -7.80
N LEU A 414 23.01 12.64 -7.49
CA LEU A 414 23.56 11.33 -7.86
C LEU A 414 23.61 11.09 -9.38
N VAL A 415 22.91 11.90 -10.18
CA VAL A 415 22.92 11.78 -11.64
C VAL A 415 24.11 12.51 -12.29
N GLU A 416 24.80 13.41 -11.58
CA GLU A 416 25.89 14.23 -12.13
C GLU A 416 27.02 13.41 -12.78
N PRO A 417 27.46 12.28 -12.20
CA PRO A 417 28.49 11.43 -12.81
C PRO A 417 27.99 10.62 -14.02
N PHE A 418 26.69 10.66 -14.34
CA PHE A 418 26.05 9.80 -15.34
C PHE A 418 25.37 10.61 -16.46
N PRO A 419 26.14 11.27 -17.34
CA PRO A 419 25.58 12.08 -18.44
C PRO A 419 24.72 11.26 -19.41
N ASP A 420 25.09 10.01 -19.69
CA ASP A 420 24.30 9.11 -20.56
C ASP A 420 22.90 8.84 -19.99
N PHE A 421 22.76 8.81 -18.67
CA PHE A 421 21.46 8.66 -18.01
C PHE A 421 20.64 9.93 -18.23
N CYS A 422 21.24 11.10 -18.01
CA CYS A 422 20.59 12.39 -18.23
C CYS A 422 20.11 12.57 -19.68
N ASP A 423 20.92 12.17 -20.66
CA ASP A 423 20.54 12.21 -22.08
C ASP A 423 19.47 11.19 -22.44
N TYR A 424 19.45 10.04 -21.76
CA TYR A 424 18.40 9.04 -21.96
C TYR A 424 17.05 9.49 -21.39
N ILE A 425 17.03 10.11 -20.20
CA ILE A 425 15.80 10.62 -19.59
C ILE A 425 15.16 11.71 -20.47
N GLU A 426 15.94 12.62 -21.07
CA GLU A 426 15.43 13.60 -22.05
C GLU A 426 14.66 12.91 -23.20
N LYS A 427 15.25 11.89 -23.81
CA LYS A 427 14.61 11.13 -24.90
C LYS A 427 13.37 10.37 -24.41
N LEU A 428 13.41 9.85 -23.18
CA LEU A 428 12.31 9.12 -22.57
C LEU A 428 11.10 10.04 -22.35
N THR A 429 11.31 11.25 -21.82
CA THR A 429 10.21 12.19 -21.57
C THR A 429 9.59 12.68 -22.87
N ASP A 430 10.38 12.88 -23.92
CA ASP A 430 9.86 13.18 -25.26
C ASP A 430 9.04 12.03 -25.84
N GLU A 431 9.50 10.79 -25.68
CA GLU A 431 8.74 9.61 -26.13
C GLU A 431 7.42 9.45 -25.36
N PHE A 432 7.41 9.72 -24.05
CA PHE A 432 6.18 9.72 -23.25
C PHE A 432 5.17 10.74 -23.79
N ARG A 433 5.60 11.99 -24.03
CA ARG A 433 4.73 13.05 -24.58
C ARG A 433 4.20 12.70 -25.97
N MET A 434 5.03 12.07 -26.81
CA MET A 434 4.59 11.54 -28.10
C MET A 434 3.49 10.49 -27.94
N LEU A 435 3.65 9.51 -27.04
CA LEU A 435 2.64 8.48 -26.79
C LEU A 435 1.32 9.08 -26.27
N LYS A 436 1.40 10.06 -25.38
CA LYS A 436 0.23 10.78 -24.88
C LYS A 436 -0.50 11.53 -26.00
N ALA A 437 0.22 12.22 -26.87
CA ALA A 437 -0.35 12.90 -28.03
C ALA A 437 -1.05 11.92 -28.98
N LEU A 438 -0.45 10.75 -29.24
CA LEU A 438 -1.09 9.72 -30.08
C LEU A 438 -2.42 9.22 -29.50
N HIS A 439 -2.51 9.05 -28.18
CA HIS A 439 -3.76 8.67 -27.51
C HIS A 439 -4.85 9.75 -27.58
N GLN A 440 -4.46 11.03 -27.67
CA GLN A 440 -5.40 12.14 -27.88
C GLN A 440 -5.96 12.15 -29.31
N GLU A 441 -5.18 11.66 -30.28
CA GLU A 441 -5.60 11.55 -31.68
C GLU A 441 -6.51 10.34 -31.93
N ALA A 442 -6.16 9.17 -31.38
CA ALA A 442 -6.93 7.94 -31.57
C ALA A 442 -6.70 6.90 -30.47
N SER A 443 -7.66 5.99 -30.31
CA SER A 443 -7.49 4.82 -29.45
C SER A 443 -6.63 3.74 -30.12
N PRO A 444 -5.73 3.07 -29.39
CA PRO A 444 -5.00 1.91 -29.89
C PRO A 444 -5.95 0.80 -30.31
N TYR A 445 -5.56 0.02 -31.33
CA TYR A 445 -6.30 -1.17 -31.71
C TYR A 445 -6.42 -2.17 -30.54
N VAL A 446 -7.63 -2.70 -30.36
CA VAL A 446 -7.98 -3.75 -29.42
C VAL A 446 -8.63 -4.89 -30.19
N VAL A 447 -8.19 -6.12 -29.94
CA VAL A 447 -8.81 -7.34 -30.48
C VAL A 447 -10.27 -7.38 -30.02
N PRO A 448 -11.24 -7.76 -30.88
CA PRO A 448 -12.67 -7.83 -30.52
C PRO A 448 -12.98 -9.04 -29.61
N CYS A 449 -12.26 -9.14 -28.49
CA CYS A 449 -12.32 -10.20 -27.50
C CYS A 449 -12.01 -9.56 -26.14
N LYS A 450 -12.92 -9.73 -25.18
CA LYS A 450 -12.67 -9.35 -23.80
C LYS A 450 -12.25 -10.57 -22.99
N ILE A 451 -11.23 -10.33 -22.19
CA ILE A 451 -10.69 -11.30 -21.24
C ILE A 451 -11.16 -10.88 -19.84
N ALA A 452 -11.68 -11.81 -19.06
CA ALA A 452 -11.97 -11.60 -17.66
C ALA A 452 -10.97 -12.38 -16.79
N ILE A 453 -10.49 -11.74 -15.73
CA ILE A 453 -9.73 -12.36 -14.65
C ILE A 453 -10.69 -12.64 -13.50
N LEU A 454 -10.87 -13.90 -13.13
CA LEU A 454 -11.73 -14.32 -12.02
C LEU A 454 -10.89 -14.59 -10.78
N THR A 455 -11.19 -13.87 -9.70
CA THR A 455 -10.55 -14.05 -8.38
C THR A 455 -11.58 -13.86 -7.27
N ALA A 456 -11.25 -14.17 -6.02
CA ALA A 456 -12.08 -13.82 -4.88
C ALA A 456 -12.23 -12.30 -4.73
N TRP A 457 -11.23 -11.48 -5.09
CA TRP A 457 -11.28 -10.04 -4.91
C TRP A 457 -12.05 -9.29 -6.01
N GLY A 458 -11.99 -9.81 -7.24
CA GLY A 458 -12.56 -9.17 -8.42
C GLY A 458 -12.08 -7.73 -8.63
N PRO A 459 -12.97 -6.78 -8.97
CA PRO A 459 -12.59 -5.42 -9.32
C PRO A 459 -11.74 -4.68 -8.27
N LEU A 460 -11.95 -4.97 -6.98
CA LEU A 460 -11.30 -4.28 -5.86
C LEU A 460 -9.77 -4.46 -5.84
N ARG A 461 -9.26 -5.54 -6.45
CA ARG A 461 -7.81 -5.82 -6.59
C ARG A 461 -7.42 -5.97 -8.06
N SER A 462 -7.99 -5.14 -8.93
CA SER A 462 -7.60 -5.09 -10.35
C SER A 462 -6.12 -4.71 -10.49
N TRP A 463 -5.38 -5.44 -11.32
CA TRP A 463 -3.95 -5.18 -11.58
C TRP A 463 -3.05 -5.14 -10.33
N THR A 464 -3.42 -5.86 -9.27
CA THR A 464 -2.56 -6.05 -8.09
C THR A 464 -2.72 -7.47 -7.53
N CYS A 465 -1.62 -8.06 -7.07
CA CYS A 465 -1.59 -9.35 -6.39
C CYS A 465 -1.05 -9.23 -4.96
N SER A 466 -1.15 -8.04 -4.36
CA SER A 466 -0.41 -7.55 -3.17
C SER A 466 0.81 -6.72 -3.58
N GLY A 467 0.63 -5.40 -3.72
CA GLY A 467 1.72 -4.44 -3.92
C GLY A 467 2.27 -4.41 -5.34
N HIS A 468 3.59 -4.48 -5.46
CA HIS A 468 4.36 -4.35 -6.70
C HIS A 468 4.58 -5.68 -7.42
N PHE A 469 4.84 -5.60 -8.71
CA PHE A 469 5.35 -6.70 -9.51
C PHE A 469 6.75 -7.10 -9.00
N HIS A 470 6.90 -8.37 -8.65
CA HIS A 470 8.19 -8.96 -8.36
C HIS A 470 8.24 -10.36 -8.99
N GLU A 471 9.31 -10.72 -9.67
CA GLU A 471 9.38 -12.04 -10.32
C GLU A 471 9.39 -13.16 -9.27
N ASN A 472 8.24 -13.81 -9.07
CA ASN A 472 8.10 -14.94 -8.16
C ASN A 472 7.38 -16.07 -8.89
N LEU A 473 8.09 -17.18 -9.11
CA LEU A 473 7.60 -18.35 -9.84
C LEU A 473 6.38 -19.03 -9.19
N LYS A 474 6.04 -18.69 -7.94
CA LYS A 474 4.85 -19.21 -7.24
C LYS A 474 3.62 -18.30 -7.35
N ARG A 475 3.70 -17.23 -8.14
CA ARG A 475 2.65 -16.20 -8.26
C ARG A 475 2.16 -16.08 -9.72
N ASP A 476 1.58 -17.14 -10.24
CA ASP A 476 1.19 -17.28 -11.65
C ASP A 476 0.35 -16.11 -12.18
N LEU A 477 -0.68 -15.69 -11.42
CA LEU A 477 -1.56 -14.59 -11.83
C LEU A 477 -0.80 -13.28 -12.09
N MET A 478 0.23 -12.99 -11.29
CA MET A 478 1.00 -11.77 -11.47
C MET A 478 1.75 -11.75 -12.81
N HIS A 479 2.28 -12.89 -13.24
CA HIS A 479 2.92 -13.03 -14.57
C HIS A 479 1.91 -12.96 -15.71
N VAL A 480 0.73 -13.56 -15.52
CA VAL A 480 -0.39 -13.44 -16.47
C VAL A 480 -0.79 -11.97 -16.63
N LEU A 481 -0.92 -11.22 -15.53
CA LEU A 481 -1.25 -9.80 -15.57
C LEU A 481 -0.14 -8.98 -16.24
N GLU A 482 1.13 -9.20 -15.91
CA GLU A 482 2.24 -8.51 -16.60
C GLU A 482 2.22 -8.79 -18.12
N ALA A 483 1.96 -10.03 -18.53
CA ALA A 483 1.80 -10.39 -19.94
C ALA A 483 0.62 -9.65 -20.59
N LEU A 484 -0.54 -9.61 -19.94
CA LEU A 484 -1.74 -8.92 -20.43
C LEU A 484 -1.59 -7.40 -20.45
N ALA A 485 -0.74 -6.82 -19.60
CA ALA A 485 -0.62 -5.37 -19.44
C ALA A 485 -0.30 -4.64 -20.76
N GLY A 486 0.50 -5.27 -21.64
CA GLY A 486 0.91 -4.73 -22.94
C GLY A 486 0.21 -5.34 -24.16
N LEU A 487 -0.70 -6.31 -23.98
CA LEU A 487 -1.41 -6.95 -25.09
C LEU A 487 -2.60 -6.09 -25.58
N PRO A 488 -2.98 -6.18 -26.87
CA PRO A 488 -4.09 -5.42 -27.45
C PRO A 488 -5.45 -6.04 -27.07
N VAL A 489 -5.73 -6.21 -25.78
CA VAL A 489 -6.94 -6.85 -25.26
C VAL A 489 -7.58 -6.00 -24.17
N GLU A 490 -8.91 -5.98 -24.14
CA GLU A 490 -9.66 -5.43 -23.01
C GLU A 490 -9.70 -6.49 -21.90
N VAL A 491 -9.28 -6.10 -20.69
CA VAL A 491 -9.25 -6.97 -19.52
C VAL A 491 -10.24 -6.43 -18.50
N ARG A 492 -11.11 -7.30 -18.01
CA ARG A 492 -12.02 -7.06 -16.88
C ARG A 492 -11.64 -7.96 -15.70
N PHE A 493 -12.04 -7.55 -14.51
CA PHE A 493 -11.86 -8.35 -13.29
C PHE A 493 -13.24 -8.67 -12.76
N LEU A 494 -13.49 -9.94 -12.47
CA LEU A 494 -14.74 -10.45 -11.92
C LEU A 494 -14.46 -11.14 -10.59
N ASN A 495 -15.45 -11.13 -9.70
CA ASN A 495 -15.44 -11.97 -8.51
C ASN A 495 -16.43 -13.13 -8.60
N PHE A 496 -16.24 -14.12 -7.75
CA PHE A 496 -17.12 -15.30 -7.69
C PHE A 496 -18.55 -14.95 -7.30
N ASP A 497 -18.75 -13.96 -6.42
CA ASP A 497 -20.09 -13.50 -6.04
C ASP A 497 -20.86 -12.95 -7.27
N GLU A 498 -20.21 -12.16 -8.12
CA GLU A 498 -20.76 -11.66 -9.39
C GLU A 498 -21.09 -12.79 -10.36
N ILE A 499 -20.23 -13.81 -10.47
CA ILE A 499 -20.50 -14.99 -11.32
C ILE A 499 -21.75 -15.71 -10.83
N LYS A 500 -21.86 -15.92 -9.52
CA LYS A 500 -23.00 -16.59 -8.90
C LYS A 500 -24.31 -15.83 -9.12
N GLU A 501 -24.28 -14.51 -8.92
CA GLU A 501 -25.48 -13.68 -8.95
C GLU A 501 -25.94 -13.31 -10.36
N LYS A 502 -25.00 -13.07 -11.28
CA LYS A 502 -25.26 -12.42 -12.58
C LYS A 502 -24.79 -13.23 -13.78
N GLY A 503 -24.08 -14.34 -13.56
CA GLY A 503 -23.44 -15.11 -14.62
C GLY A 503 -22.24 -14.38 -15.23
N ILE A 504 -21.66 -14.99 -16.28
CA ILE A 504 -20.55 -14.40 -17.04
C ILE A 504 -21.12 -13.45 -18.10
N PRO A 505 -20.67 -12.19 -18.19
CA PRO A 505 -21.16 -11.26 -19.22
C PRO A 505 -20.91 -11.77 -20.65
N ASN A 506 -21.90 -11.60 -21.54
CA ASN A 506 -21.87 -12.12 -22.92
C ASN A 506 -20.73 -11.57 -23.79
N ASP A 507 -20.19 -10.39 -23.44
CA ASP A 507 -19.06 -9.75 -24.13
C ASP A 507 -17.70 -10.34 -23.72
N ILE A 508 -17.63 -11.10 -22.62
CA ILE A 508 -16.45 -11.89 -22.25
C ILE A 508 -16.36 -13.14 -23.12
N LYS A 509 -15.17 -13.40 -23.66
CA LYS A 509 -14.88 -14.60 -24.48
C LYS A 509 -13.85 -15.51 -23.84
N VAL A 510 -12.98 -14.97 -22.99
CA VAL A 510 -11.99 -15.74 -22.25
C VAL A 510 -12.11 -15.41 -20.77
N LEU A 511 -12.24 -16.43 -19.94
CA LEU A 511 -12.19 -16.33 -18.48
C LEU A 511 -10.89 -17.00 -18.00
N ILE A 512 -10.05 -16.25 -17.31
CA ILE A 512 -8.80 -16.74 -16.74
C ILE A 512 -8.95 -16.80 -15.23
N ASN A 513 -8.62 -17.95 -14.64
CA ASN A 513 -8.47 -18.14 -13.21
C ASN A 513 -7.08 -18.72 -12.98
N ALA A 514 -6.24 -18.06 -12.18
CA ALA A 514 -4.85 -18.48 -11.99
C ALA A 514 -4.41 -18.18 -10.57
N GLY A 515 -3.66 -19.11 -9.96
CA GLY A 515 -3.05 -18.93 -8.66
C GLY A 515 -2.94 -20.20 -7.85
N GLU A 516 -2.25 -20.10 -6.71
CA GLU A 516 -2.04 -21.22 -5.81
C GLU A 516 -3.39 -21.77 -5.29
N LYS A 517 -3.48 -23.10 -5.13
CA LYS A 517 -4.68 -23.75 -4.57
C LYS A 517 -5.06 -23.12 -3.24
N ASN A 518 -6.36 -22.87 -3.04
CA ASN A 518 -6.92 -22.25 -1.82
C ASN A 518 -6.54 -20.78 -1.57
N SER A 519 -5.90 -20.11 -2.53
CA SER A 519 -5.68 -18.66 -2.46
C SER A 519 -6.90 -17.86 -2.92
N ALA A 520 -6.89 -16.55 -2.64
CA ALA A 520 -7.83 -15.59 -3.21
C ALA A 520 -7.78 -15.54 -4.73
N TRP A 521 -6.66 -15.91 -5.35
CA TRP A 521 -6.46 -15.80 -6.79
C TRP A 521 -7.08 -16.96 -7.54
N SER A 522 -6.90 -18.19 -7.03
CA SER A 522 -7.59 -19.37 -7.55
C SER A 522 -9.05 -19.40 -7.12
N GLY A 523 -9.39 -18.86 -5.94
CA GLY A 523 -10.76 -18.77 -5.42
C GLY A 523 -11.03 -19.63 -4.19
N GLY A 524 -10.20 -20.62 -3.87
CA GLY A 524 -10.38 -21.45 -2.66
C GLY A 524 -11.80 -21.97 -2.44
N PHE A 525 -12.41 -21.64 -1.30
CA PHE A 525 -13.72 -22.17 -0.90
C PHE A 525 -14.86 -21.79 -1.85
N TYR A 526 -14.72 -20.78 -2.73
CA TYR A 526 -15.76 -20.44 -3.70
C TYR A 526 -16.04 -21.58 -4.70
N TRP A 527 -15.08 -22.48 -4.94
CA TRP A 527 -15.27 -23.65 -5.80
C TRP A 527 -16.11 -24.77 -5.17
N GLU A 528 -16.46 -24.67 -3.89
CA GLU A 528 -17.37 -25.61 -3.23
C GLU A 528 -18.85 -25.32 -3.58
N ASP A 529 -19.13 -24.18 -4.21
CA ASP A 529 -20.47 -23.79 -4.64
C ASP A 529 -20.79 -24.33 -6.04
N GLU A 530 -21.77 -25.23 -6.11
CA GLU A 530 -22.20 -25.87 -7.37
C GLU A 530 -22.69 -24.86 -8.43
N ILE A 531 -23.28 -23.74 -8.02
CA ILE A 531 -23.80 -22.72 -8.94
C ILE A 531 -22.65 -22.07 -9.74
N ILE A 532 -21.48 -21.88 -9.11
CA ILE A 532 -20.28 -21.37 -9.79
C ILE A 532 -19.83 -22.35 -10.88
N ILE A 533 -19.77 -23.64 -10.54
CA ILE A 533 -19.32 -24.70 -11.46
C ILE A 533 -20.30 -24.81 -12.64
N GLU A 534 -21.60 -24.84 -12.37
CA GLU A 534 -22.65 -24.92 -13.38
C GLU A 534 -22.61 -23.71 -14.33
N THR A 535 -22.50 -22.51 -13.77
CA THR A 535 -22.45 -21.25 -14.54
C THR A 535 -21.26 -21.22 -15.50
N ILE A 536 -20.06 -21.56 -15.01
CA ILE A 536 -18.85 -21.59 -15.84
C ILE A 536 -18.94 -22.70 -16.88
N SER A 537 -19.40 -23.89 -16.49
CA SER A 537 -19.52 -25.04 -17.41
C SER A 537 -20.52 -24.78 -18.53
N GLU A 538 -21.67 -24.20 -18.21
CA GLU A 538 -22.69 -23.84 -19.20
C GLU A 538 -22.16 -22.76 -20.16
N TRP A 539 -21.46 -21.75 -19.64
CA TRP A 539 -20.85 -20.70 -20.46
C TRP A 539 -19.77 -21.25 -21.40
N VAL A 540 -18.90 -22.14 -20.92
CA VAL A 540 -17.90 -22.83 -21.77
C VAL A 540 -18.58 -23.66 -22.85
N ASN A 541 -19.61 -24.43 -22.48
CA ASN A 541 -20.39 -25.23 -23.45
C ASN A 541 -21.07 -24.36 -24.53
N LYS A 542 -21.43 -23.11 -24.21
CA LYS A 542 -21.97 -22.11 -25.15
C LYS A 542 -20.88 -21.41 -25.98
N GLY A 543 -19.63 -21.84 -25.89
CA GLY A 543 -18.51 -21.33 -26.69
C GLY A 543 -17.57 -20.35 -25.96
N GLY A 544 -17.75 -20.16 -24.65
CA GLY A 544 -16.75 -19.48 -23.82
C GLY A 544 -15.45 -20.28 -23.70
N SER A 545 -14.33 -19.60 -23.44
CA SER A 545 -13.03 -20.24 -23.19
C SER A 545 -12.59 -20.02 -21.74
N PHE A 546 -12.39 -21.11 -20.99
CA PHE A 546 -11.83 -21.07 -19.63
C PHE A 546 -10.36 -21.49 -19.66
N ILE A 547 -9.50 -20.68 -19.05
CA ILE A 547 -8.06 -20.94 -18.87
C ILE A 547 -7.80 -21.00 -17.37
N GLY A 548 -7.42 -22.18 -16.88
CA GLY A 548 -7.09 -22.47 -15.48
C GLY A 548 -5.60 -22.72 -15.29
#